data_AF-A0A2Z6GD82-F1
#
_entry.id   AF-A0A2Z6GD82-F1
#
_cell.length_a   1.000
_cell.length_b   1.000
_cell.length_c   1.000
_cell.angle_alpha   90.00
_cell.angle_beta   90.00
_cell.angle_gamma   90.00
#
_symmetry.space_group_name_H-M   'P 1'
#
loop_
_entity.id
_entity.type
_entity.pdbx_description
1 polymer ?
#
loop_
_entity_poly.entity_id
_entity_poly.type
_entity_poly.pdbx_seq_one_letter_code
_entity_poly.pdbx_strand_id
1 'polypeptide(L)'
;MASTISNSGTVLLLASVLLIPPFAWWVVSQKIRYGAGKHWVIAHAAGFVSGLIAIIFAFVPAAIYEASPIVGIGVLVAIGYWMVKLYRSVCDLRVKSEPPQEPSTPNEKIPSPHKQKADLESEINSLRRIASSKTHCLANIEFDYLDGKGNHSHRRVEVQSIDDEYFEGFCHKAKDERTFVIGRVRGDILDCETGELLSPRQWARAARKNPQNGGVVINRGWKSSDDEIEDKPESIEILFTGFSKERRAELEEQAELFDMVVRKNVTKNLTHLCAGTNAGPAKVAQAQANGVTIIDESEFVKLLGK
;
A
#
# COMPACT_ATOMS: atom_id res chain seq x y z
N MET A 1 -53.30 -48.45 10.19
CA MET A 1 -52.43 -47.78 11.17
C MET A 1 -51.13 -47.42 10.46
N ALA A 2 -51.06 -46.21 9.90
CA ALA A 2 -49.86 -45.69 9.23
C ALA A 2 -49.29 -44.60 10.15
N SER A 3 -48.16 -44.90 10.79
CA SER A 3 -47.46 -44.00 11.69
C SER A 3 -46.83 -42.84 10.90
N THR A 4 -47.41 -41.65 11.04
CA THR A 4 -46.85 -40.38 10.58
C THR A 4 -45.69 -40.01 11.51
N ILE A 5 -44.49 -40.55 11.23
CA ILE A 5 -43.26 -40.18 11.93
C ILE A 5 -42.90 -38.75 11.51
N SER A 6 -42.71 -37.86 12.49
CA SER A 6 -42.57 -36.41 12.26
C SER A 6 -41.31 -36.05 11.44
N ASN A 7 -41.53 -35.48 10.26
CA ASN A 7 -40.51 -34.93 9.35
C ASN A 7 -39.72 -33.73 9.89
N SER A 8 -40.02 -33.23 11.09
CA SER A 8 -39.34 -32.06 11.65
C SER A 8 -37.88 -32.34 12.04
N GLY A 9 -37.59 -33.54 12.55
CA GLY A 9 -36.23 -33.92 12.96
C GLY A 9 -35.26 -34.13 11.79
N THR A 10 -35.75 -34.68 10.68
CA THR A 10 -34.97 -34.93 9.47
C THR A 10 -34.60 -33.63 8.74
N VAL A 11 -35.53 -32.67 8.69
CA VAL A 11 -35.26 -31.35 8.07
C VAL A 11 -34.21 -30.56 8.86
N LEU A 12 -34.26 -30.59 10.19
CA LEU A 12 -33.27 -29.92 11.04
C LEU A 12 -31.88 -30.57 10.95
N LEU A 13 -31.80 -31.90 10.89
CA LEU A 13 -30.55 -32.61 10.66
C LEU A 13 -29.94 -32.27 9.29
N LEU A 14 -30.73 -32.29 8.22
CA LEU A 14 -30.27 -31.93 6.88
C LEU A 14 -29.79 -30.47 6.79
N ALA A 15 -30.51 -29.53 7.42
CA ALA A 15 -30.10 -28.13 7.47
C ALA A 15 -28.78 -27.94 8.23
N SER A 16 -28.59 -28.66 9.34
CA SER A 16 -27.35 -28.58 10.13
C SER A 16 -26.12 -29.10 9.35
N VAL A 17 -26.28 -30.18 8.60
CA VAL A 17 -25.19 -30.78 7.80
C VAL A 17 -24.82 -29.89 6.60
N LEU A 18 -25.79 -29.17 6.02
CA LEU A 18 -25.54 -28.30 4.86
C LEU A 18 -24.98 -26.93 5.25
N LEU A 19 -25.34 -26.39 6.42
CA LEU A 19 -25.00 -25.01 6.79
C LEU A 19 -23.79 -24.88 7.72
N ILE A 20 -23.56 -25.85 8.60
CA ILE A 20 -22.46 -25.77 9.59
C ILE A 20 -21.08 -25.84 8.91
N PRO A 21 -20.80 -26.74 7.94
CA PRO A 21 -19.47 -26.81 7.34
C PRO A 21 -19.08 -25.57 6.53
N PRO A 22 -19.94 -25.00 5.66
CA PRO A 22 -19.61 -23.75 4.96
C PRO A 22 -19.43 -22.56 5.91
N PHE A 23 -20.22 -22.49 6.99
CA PHE A 23 -20.12 -21.41 7.98
C PHE A 23 -18.85 -21.53 8.83
N ALA A 24 -18.53 -22.72 9.34
CA ALA A 24 -17.29 -22.98 10.05
C ALA A 24 -16.07 -22.71 9.15
N TRP A 25 -16.13 -23.09 7.87
CA TRP A 25 -15.09 -22.79 6.89
C TRP A 25 -14.97 -21.28 6.64
N TRP A 26 -16.09 -20.56 6.49
CA TRP A 26 -16.09 -19.10 6.33
C TRP A 26 -15.44 -18.40 7.53
N VAL A 27 -15.75 -18.81 8.77
CA VAL A 27 -15.13 -18.23 9.97
C VAL A 27 -13.62 -18.47 10.01
N VAL A 28 -13.16 -19.68 9.67
CA VAL A 28 -11.73 -20.01 9.61
C VAL A 28 -11.03 -19.24 8.48
N SER A 29 -11.68 -19.10 7.32
CA SER A 29 -11.11 -18.37 6.18
C SER A 29 -11.02 -16.87 6.43
N GLN A 30 -11.96 -16.28 7.18
CA GLN A 30 -11.88 -14.88 7.63
C GLN A 30 -10.68 -14.64 8.56
N LYS A 31 -10.29 -15.61 9.40
CA LYS A 31 -9.09 -15.50 10.24
C LYS A 31 -7.79 -15.65 9.45
N ILE A 32 -7.78 -16.50 8.43
CA ILE A 32 -6.60 -16.73 7.56
C ILE A 32 -6.31 -15.52 6.64
N ARG A 33 -7.30 -14.66 6.38
CA ARG A 33 -7.11 -13.37 5.67
C ARG A 33 -6.04 -12.47 6.28
N TYR A 34 -5.74 -12.61 7.57
CA TYR A 34 -4.87 -11.70 8.30
C TYR A 34 -3.36 -11.97 8.17
N GLY A 35 -2.92 -12.99 7.42
CA GLY A 35 -1.48 -13.31 7.34
C GLY A 35 -0.96 -13.91 6.03
N ALA A 36 -1.79 -14.19 5.05
CA ALA A 36 -1.35 -14.81 3.79
C ALA A 36 -1.86 -13.99 2.60
N GLY A 37 -0.96 -13.33 1.88
CA GLY A 37 -1.27 -12.49 0.70
C GLY A 37 -1.89 -13.26 -0.48
N LYS A 38 -1.28 -13.20 -1.67
CA LYS A 38 -1.83 -13.73 -2.95
C LYS A 38 -2.24 -15.23 -2.94
N HIS A 39 -1.88 -16.01 -1.91
CA HIS A 39 -2.25 -17.42 -1.76
C HIS A 39 -3.66 -17.65 -1.19
N TRP A 40 -4.38 -16.59 -0.80
CA TRP A 40 -5.75 -16.64 -0.29
C TRP A 40 -6.73 -17.40 -1.22
N VAL A 41 -6.60 -17.26 -2.54
CA VAL A 41 -7.49 -17.92 -3.51
C VAL A 41 -7.30 -19.44 -3.51
N ILE A 42 -6.05 -19.90 -3.36
CA ILE A 42 -5.71 -21.32 -3.29
C ILE A 42 -6.26 -21.93 -2.00
N ALA A 43 -6.21 -21.20 -0.88
CA ALA A 43 -6.82 -21.63 0.36
C ALA A 43 -8.36 -21.75 0.25
N HIS A 44 -9.02 -20.85 -0.47
CA HIS A 44 -10.46 -20.93 -0.72
C HIS A 44 -10.85 -22.12 -1.58
N ALA A 45 -10.09 -22.37 -2.65
CA ALA A 45 -10.30 -23.52 -3.52
C ALA A 45 -10.12 -24.85 -2.77
N ALA A 46 -9.04 -24.98 -1.99
CA ALA A 46 -8.79 -26.18 -1.17
C ALA A 46 -9.89 -26.41 -0.13
N GLY A 47 -10.34 -25.33 0.51
CA GLY A 47 -11.45 -25.33 1.45
C GLY A 47 -12.76 -25.82 0.88
N PHE A 48 -13.16 -25.23 -0.26
CA PHE A 48 -14.39 -25.58 -0.96
C PHE A 48 -14.38 -27.06 -1.39
N VAL A 49 -13.25 -27.54 -1.91
CA VAL A 49 -13.09 -28.96 -2.27
C VAL A 49 -13.21 -29.86 -1.03
N SER A 50 -12.61 -29.49 0.10
CA SER A 50 -12.74 -30.27 1.34
C SER A 50 -14.18 -30.32 1.87
N GLY A 51 -14.93 -29.22 1.75
CA GLY A 51 -16.34 -29.14 2.13
C GLY A 51 -17.23 -30.00 1.24
N LEU A 52 -17.02 -29.99 -0.08
CA LEU A 52 -17.73 -30.87 -1.01
C LEU A 52 -17.46 -32.34 -0.75
N ILE A 53 -16.21 -32.70 -0.44
CA ILE A 53 -15.83 -34.06 -0.08
C ILE A 53 -16.56 -34.50 1.22
N ALA A 54 -16.62 -33.63 2.23
CA ALA A 54 -17.34 -33.93 3.48
C ALA A 54 -18.85 -34.12 3.27
N ILE A 55 -19.48 -33.32 2.39
CA ILE A 55 -20.90 -33.48 2.03
C ILE A 55 -21.12 -34.81 1.32
N ILE A 56 -20.30 -35.15 0.33
CA ILE A 56 -20.37 -36.46 -0.35
C ILE A 56 -20.28 -37.60 0.68
N PHE A 57 -19.36 -37.51 1.65
CA PHE A 57 -19.24 -38.52 2.71
C PHE A 57 -20.35 -38.53 3.76
N ALA A 58 -21.13 -37.46 3.91
CA ALA A 58 -22.30 -37.47 4.79
C ALA A 58 -23.49 -38.18 4.14
N PHE A 59 -23.60 -38.15 2.81
CA PHE A 59 -24.73 -38.70 2.06
C PHE A 59 -24.49 -40.09 1.45
N VAL A 60 -23.24 -40.44 1.14
CA VAL A 60 -22.86 -41.77 0.62
C VAL A 60 -23.13 -42.93 1.61
N PRO A 61 -22.97 -42.78 2.94
CA PRO A 61 -23.25 -43.87 3.88
C PRO A 61 -24.72 -44.31 3.88
N ALA A 62 -25.68 -43.40 3.64
CA ALA A 62 -27.09 -43.76 3.62
C ALA A 62 -27.45 -44.75 2.49
N ALA A 63 -26.69 -44.74 1.38
CA ALA A 63 -26.87 -45.69 0.27
C ALA A 63 -26.07 -46.99 0.43
N ILE A 64 -24.99 -46.98 1.23
CA ILE A 64 -24.11 -48.16 1.41
C ILE A 64 -24.51 -49.00 2.63
N TYR A 65 -25.16 -48.40 3.64
CA TYR A 65 -25.58 -49.12 4.85
C TYR A 65 -26.68 -50.16 4.61
N GLU A 66 -27.43 -50.10 3.50
CA GLU A 66 -28.37 -51.17 3.11
C GLU A 66 -27.67 -52.44 2.61
N ALA A 67 -26.38 -52.38 2.25
CA ALA A 67 -25.64 -53.50 1.68
C ALA A 67 -24.81 -54.29 2.72
N SER A 68 -24.01 -53.63 3.55
CA SER A 68 -23.27 -54.25 4.67
C SER A 68 -22.55 -53.22 5.57
N PRO A 69 -22.75 -53.25 6.90
CA PRO A 69 -22.09 -52.32 7.82
C PRO A 69 -20.56 -52.49 7.89
N ILE A 70 -20.05 -53.67 7.54
CA ILE A 70 -18.60 -53.96 7.53
C ILE A 70 -17.90 -53.19 6.40
N VAL A 71 -18.55 -53.06 5.25
CA VAL A 71 -18.02 -52.31 4.10
C VAL A 71 -17.95 -50.81 4.41
N GLY A 72 -18.97 -50.27 5.09
CA GLY A 72 -18.99 -48.87 5.52
C GLY A 72 -17.82 -48.52 6.46
N ILE A 73 -17.54 -49.37 7.44
CA ILE A 73 -16.41 -49.19 8.36
C ILE A 73 -15.08 -49.25 7.60
N GLY A 74 -14.91 -50.20 6.66
CA GLY A 74 -13.70 -50.32 5.85
C GLY A 74 -13.41 -49.07 5.00
N VAL A 75 -14.46 -48.47 4.42
CA VAL A 75 -14.35 -47.23 3.63
C VAL A 75 -13.95 -46.05 4.51
N LEU A 76 -14.56 -45.87 5.69
CA LEU A 76 -14.22 -44.79 6.63
C LEU A 76 -12.76 -44.86 7.11
N VAL A 77 -12.27 -46.06 7.39
CA VAL A 77 -10.86 -46.28 7.78
C VAL A 77 -9.91 -45.93 6.63
N ALA A 78 -10.22 -46.36 5.40
CA ALA A 78 -9.42 -46.05 4.23
C ALA A 78 -9.37 -44.52 3.93
N ILE A 79 -10.47 -43.81 4.13
CA ILE A 79 -10.55 -42.36 3.96
C ILE A 79 -9.76 -41.64 5.05
N GLY A 80 -9.94 -42.02 6.32
CA GLY A 80 -9.16 -41.46 7.42
C GLY A 80 -7.66 -41.63 7.19
N TYR A 81 -7.25 -42.81 6.71
CA TYR A 81 -5.87 -43.07 6.29
C TYR A 81 -5.41 -42.16 5.15
N TRP A 82 -6.22 -41.98 4.10
CA TRP A 82 -5.88 -41.12 2.96
C TRP A 82 -5.82 -39.64 3.35
N MET A 83 -6.70 -39.16 4.23
CA MET A 83 -6.68 -37.81 4.79
C MET A 83 -5.44 -37.57 5.64
N VAL A 84 -5.03 -38.52 6.49
CA VAL A 84 -3.77 -38.42 7.25
C VAL A 84 -2.56 -38.39 6.32
N LYS A 85 -2.56 -39.20 5.25
CA LYS A 85 -1.49 -39.21 4.25
C LYS A 85 -1.43 -37.90 3.46
N LEU A 86 -2.58 -37.33 3.09
CA LEU A 86 -2.66 -36.04 2.40
C LEU A 86 -2.21 -34.90 3.32
N TYR A 87 -2.67 -34.90 4.58
CA TYR A 87 -2.27 -33.93 5.59
C TYR A 87 -0.76 -33.98 5.85
N ARG A 88 -0.17 -35.18 5.97
CA ARG A 88 1.28 -35.37 6.09
C ARG A 88 2.01 -34.85 4.85
N SER A 89 1.56 -35.17 3.63
CA SER A 89 2.18 -34.66 2.39
C SER A 89 2.16 -33.13 2.30
N VAL A 90 1.06 -32.49 2.71
CA VAL A 90 0.94 -31.03 2.76
C VAL A 90 1.80 -30.41 3.86
N CYS A 91 1.93 -31.08 5.01
CA CYS A 91 2.83 -30.65 6.09
C CYS A 91 4.32 -30.88 5.75
N ASP A 92 4.65 -31.94 5.01
CA ASP A 92 6.00 -32.28 4.55
C ASP A 92 6.50 -31.28 3.48
N LEU A 93 5.59 -30.63 2.72
CA LEU A 93 5.95 -29.49 1.86
C LEU A 93 6.41 -28.25 2.64
N ARG A 94 6.10 -28.18 3.94
CA ARG A 94 6.59 -27.12 4.85
C ARG A 94 7.96 -27.44 5.46
N VAL A 95 8.31 -28.73 5.57
CA VAL A 95 9.55 -29.21 6.19
C VAL A 95 10.67 -29.41 5.17
N LYS A 96 10.37 -29.53 3.87
CA LYS A 96 11.40 -29.69 2.81
C LYS A 96 12.17 -28.40 2.44
N SER A 97 12.21 -27.41 3.34
CA SER A 97 13.11 -26.24 3.23
C SER A 97 14.28 -26.25 4.22
N GLU A 98 14.49 -27.35 4.96
CA GLU A 98 15.74 -27.59 5.69
C GLU A 98 16.46 -28.85 5.19
N PRO A 99 17.79 -28.80 4.97
CA PRO A 99 18.56 -29.94 4.49
C PRO A 99 18.82 -30.97 5.61
N PRO A 100 19.00 -32.27 5.27
CA PRO A 100 19.12 -33.34 6.27
C PRO A 100 20.47 -33.32 7.01
N GLN A 101 20.42 -33.55 8.33
CA GLN A 101 21.55 -34.06 9.11
C GLN A 101 21.29 -35.52 9.50
N GLU A 102 22.31 -36.40 9.49
CA GLU A 102 22.62 -37.35 10.58
C GLU A 102 23.98 -38.11 10.42
N PRO A 103 24.52 -38.86 11.43
CA PRO A 103 25.87 -38.75 12.02
C PRO A 103 26.79 -39.97 11.68
N SER A 104 28.06 -40.18 12.08
CA SER A 104 28.81 -40.01 13.35
C SER A 104 30.34 -40.22 13.11
N THR A 105 31.17 -39.67 13.99
CA THR A 105 32.67 -39.63 14.08
C THR A 105 33.37 -41.00 14.28
N PRO A 106 34.73 -41.18 14.23
CA PRO A 106 35.84 -40.20 14.34
C PRO A 106 37.14 -40.41 13.47
N ASN A 107 38.00 -39.37 13.42
CA ASN A 107 39.43 -39.34 13.01
C ASN A 107 39.73 -39.50 11.50
N GLU A 108 40.66 -38.81 10.81
CA GLU A 108 41.90 -38.13 11.17
C GLU A 108 42.39 -37.22 9.99
N LYS A 109 43.04 -36.10 10.32
CA LYS A 109 43.88 -35.11 9.58
C LYS A 109 44.00 -35.12 8.03
N ILE A 110 43.81 -33.92 7.42
CA ILE A 110 44.66 -33.13 6.49
C ILE A 110 43.76 -32.14 5.68
N PRO A 111 44.01 -30.80 5.62
CA PRO A 111 43.06 -29.87 4.97
C PRO A 111 43.24 -29.83 3.45
N SER A 112 42.12 -30.00 2.73
CA SER A 112 41.98 -29.99 1.27
C SER A 112 41.52 -28.62 0.73
N PRO A 113 41.91 -28.21 -0.50
CA PRO A 113 41.65 -26.89 -1.10
C PRO A 113 40.16 -26.52 -1.25
N HIS A 114 39.25 -27.48 -1.08
CA HIS A 114 37.81 -27.25 -1.24
C HIS A 114 37.14 -26.50 -0.09
N LYS A 115 37.75 -26.45 1.10
CA LYS A 115 37.14 -25.80 2.28
C LYS A 115 37.12 -24.27 2.16
N GLN A 116 38.15 -23.67 1.57
CA GLN A 116 38.25 -22.22 1.39
C GLN A 116 37.18 -21.64 0.46
N LYS A 117 36.72 -22.40 -0.55
CA LYS A 117 35.70 -21.93 -1.50
C LYS A 117 34.31 -21.89 -0.87
N ALA A 118 33.98 -22.88 -0.03
CA ALA A 118 32.70 -22.96 0.66
C ALA A 118 32.57 -21.92 1.78
N ASP A 119 33.65 -21.69 2.54
CA ASP A 119 33.68 -20.68 3.59
C ASP A 119 33.54 -19.27 2.97
N LEU A 120 34.24 -18.99 1.87
CA LEU A 120 34.12 -17.74 1.10
C LEU A 120 32.72 -17.55 0.49
N GLU A 121 32.11 -18.61 -0.05
CA GLU A 121 30.72 -18.57 -0.56
C GLU A 121 29.70 -18.30 0.55
N SER A 122 29.92 -18.85 1.76
CA SER A 122 29.05 -18.60 2.92
C SER A 122 29.17 -17.15 3.41
N GLU A 123 30.39 -16.62 3.46
CA GLU A 123 30.68 -15.23 3.83
C GLU A 123 30.06 -14.27 2.81
N ILE A 124 30.28 -14.51 1.51
CA ILE A 124 29.69 -13.73 0.42
C ILE A 124 28.17 -13.79 0.45
N ASN A 125 27.57 -14.96 0.73
CA ASN A 125 26.11 -15.08 0.84
C ASN A 125 25.57 -14.41 2.11
N SER A 126 26.30 -14.40 3.22
CA SER A 126 25.93 -13.66 4.42
C SER A 126 25.96 -12.15 4.18
N LEU A 127 27.02 -11.64 3.53
CA LEU A 127 27.14 -10.25 3.12
C LEU A 127 26.11 -9.86 2.08
N ARG A 128 25.79 -10.75 1.13
CA ARG A 128 24.73 -10.55 0.13
C ARG A 128 23.34 -10.58 0.75
N ARG A 129 23.08 -11.40 1.78
CA ARG A 129 21.82 -11.36 2.55
C ARG A 129 21.69 -10.08 3.37
N ILE A 130 22.77 -9.63 4.01
CA ILE A 130 22.81 -8.36 4.74
C ILE A 130 22.57 -7.20 3.75
N ALA A 131 23.25 -7.20 2.60
CA ALA A 131 23.06 -6.23 1.52
C ALA A 131 21.65 -6.27 0.90
N SER A 132 21.06 -7.47 0.76
CA SER A 132 19.70 -7.71 0.23
C SER A 132 18.60 -7.38 1.23
N SER A 133 18.87 -7.44 2.53
CA SER A 133 17.95 -6.95 3.58
C SER A 133 17.99 -5.42 3.73
N LYS A 134 19.06 -4.79 3.22
CA LYS A 134 19.29 -3.34 3.25
C LYS A 134 18.62 -2.60 2.09
N THR A 135 17.85 -3.28 1.23
CA THR A 135 17.51 -2.80 -0.12
C THR A 135 16.08 -2.27 -0.31
N HIS A 136 15.43 -1.77 0.75
CA HIS A 136 14.16 -1.07 0.56
C HIS A 136 13.95 0.04 1.60
N CYS A 137 14.98 0.84 1.87
CA CYS A 137 14.85 2.11 2.59
C CYS A 137 14.98 3.25 1.58
N LEU A 138 13.89 3.98 1.35
CA LEU A 138 13.83 5.14 0.45
C LEU A 138 14.43 6.38 1.09
N ALA A 139 14.19 6.57 2.38
CA ALA A 139 14.68 7.71 3.15
C ALA A 139 14.51 7.41 4.66
N ASN A 140 15.38 7.98 5.48
CA ASN A 140 15.20 8.04 6.93
C ASN A 140 14.78 9.46 7.32
N ILE A 141 13.59 9.62 7.89
CA ILE A 141 13.02 10.95 8.12
C ILE A 141 12.56 11.16 9.56
N GLU A 142 12.56 12.42 9.99
CA GLU A 142 11.94 12.89 11.22
C GLU A 142 10.86 13.94 10.95
N PHE A 143 9.73 13.84 11.65
CA PHE A 143 8.60 14.75 11.46
C PHE A 143 7.62 14.73 12.65
N ASP A 144 6.82 15.78 12.77
CA ASP A 144 5.68 15.82 13.68
C ASP A 144 4.41 15.31 13.01
N TYR A 145 3.62 14.53 13.74
CA TYR A 145 2.46 13.84 13.20
C TYR A 145 1.21 14.02 14.05
N LEU A 146 0.09 14.33 13.39
CA LEU A 146 -1.24 14.37 13.98
C LEU A 146 -1.99 13.07 13.71
N ASP A 147 -2.30 12.29 14.75
CA ASP A 147 -3.07 11.06 14.57
C ASP A 147 -4.57 11.32 14.29
N GLY A 148 -5.32 10.27 13.96
CA GLY A 148 -6.77 10.39 13.70
C GLY A 148 -7.62 10.74 14.92
N LYS A 149 -7.04 10.76 16.12
CA LYS A 149 -7.68 11.18 17.38
C LYS A 149 -7.29 12.62 17.77
N GLY A 150 -6.44 13.28 16.97
CA GLY A 150 -5.96 14.64 17.23
C GLY A 150 -4.71 14.71 18.12
N ASN A 151 -4.06 13.60 18.44
CA ASN A 151 -2.84 13.62 19.26
C ASN A 151 -1.62 13.93 18.40
N HIS A 152 -0.76 14.82 18.92
CA HIS A 152 0.52 15.15 18.30
C HIS A 152 1.62 14.20 18.77
N SER A 153 2.49 13.82 17.84
CA SER A 153 3.66 12.98 18.16
C SER A 153 4.81 13.22 17.20
N HIS A 154 6.02 13.35 17.73
CA HIS A 154 7.24 13.30 16.95
C HIS A 154 7.56 11.86 16.51
N ARG A 155 7.98 11.67 15.27
CA ARG A 155 8.22 10.37 14.64
C ARG A 155 9.53 10.38 13.86
N ARG A 156 10.32 9.32 14.05
CA ARG A 156 11.41 8.93 13.16
C ARG A 156 11.01 7.66 12.41
N VAL A 157 11.12 7.65 11.09
CA VAL A 157 10.67 6.55 10.22
C VAL A 157 11.69 6.26 9.14
N GLU A 158 12.07 4.98 9.02
CA GLU A 158 12.77 4.45 7.85
C GLU A 158 11.72 4.10 6.80
N VAL A 159 11.54 4.98 5.83
CA VAL A 159 10.48 4.90 4.82
C VAL A 159 10.84 3.83 3.82
N GLN A 160 9.92 2.90 3.61
CA GLN A 160 10.08 1.78 2.69
C GLN A 160 9.30 2.02 1.41
N SER A 161 8.10 2.57 1.46
CA SER A 161 7.27 2.81 0.26
C SER A 161 6.47 4.10 0.41
N ILE A 162 6.10 4.70 -0.72
CA ILE A 162 5.27 5.90 -0.76
C ILE A 162 4.38 5.93 -2.00
N ASP A 163 3.15 6.38 -1.81
CA ASP A 163 2.19 6.71 -2.84
C ASP A 163 1.74 8.19 -2.74
N ASP A 164 0.58 8.52 -3.30
CA ASP A 164 0.07 9.89 -3.35
C ASP A 164 -0.48 10.41 -2.02
N GLU A 165 -0.97 9.52 -1.15
CA GLU A 165 -1.66 9.88 0.10
C GLU A 165 -0.94 9.34 1.35
N TYR A 166 -0.23 8.22 1.23
CA TYR A 166 0.38 7.46 2.30
C TYR A 166 1.85 7.16 2.04
N PHE A 167 2.59 6.97 3.12
CA PHE A 167 3.90 6.32 3.09
C PHE A 167 3.99 5.30 4.21
N GLU A 168 4.76 4.25 3.98
CA GLU A 168 4.92 3.13 4.91
C GLU A 168 6.39 2.96 5.26
N GLY A 169 6.65 2.56 6.49
CA GLY A 169 8.01 2.33 6.93
C GLY A 169 8.11 1.89 8.39
N PHE A 170 9.33 1.57 8.79
CA PHE A 170 9.61 1.16 10.16
C PHE A 170 9.64 2.38 11.08
N CYS A 171 8.67 2.44 12.01
CA CYS A 171 8.55 3.56 12.96
C CYS A 171 9.36 3.28 14.23
N HIS A 172 10.38 4.11 14.50
CA HIS A 172 11.25 3.95 15.67
C HIS A 172 10.55 4.15 17.01
N LYS A 173 9.51 4.99 17.05
CA LYS A 173 8.71 5.22 18.27
C LYS A 173 7.82 4.03 18.60
N ALA A 174 7.28 3.35 17.59
CA ALA A 174 6.41 2.19 17.78
C ALA A 174 7.18 0.85 17.79
N LYS A 175 8.43 0.85 17.28
CA LYS A 175 9.25 -0.35 17.02
C LYS A 175 8.53 -1.37 16.14
N ASP A 176 7.82 -0.86 15.14
CA ASP A 176 6.99 -1.66 14.24
C ASP A 176 6.75 -0.92 12.90
N GLU A 177 6.35 -1.65 11.87
CA GLU A 177 5.98 -1.10 10.56
C GLU A 177 4.64 -0.36 10.64
N ARG A 178 4.56 0.82 10.02
CA ARG A 178 3.35 1.65 10.03
C ARG A 178 3.15 2.44 8.75
N THR A 179 1.87 2.60 8.40
CA THR A 179 1.38 3.50 7.36
C THR A 179 1.03 4.86 7.95
N PHE A 180 1.51 5.93 7.32
CA PHE A 180 1.25 7.32 7.69
C PHE A 180 0.58 8.05 6.54
N VAL A 181 -0.41 8.89 6.87
CA VAL A 181 -1.04 9.81 5.90
C VAL A 181 -0.18 11.06 5.73
N ILE A 182 0.23 11.39 4.51
CA ILE A 182 1.08 12.56 4.20
C ILE A 182 0.42 13.85 4.69
N GLY A 183 -0.88 14.03 4.45
CA GLY A 183 -1.63 15.22 4.88
C GLY A 183 -1.76 15.42 6.40
N ARG A 184 -1.31 14.44 7.20
CA ARG A 184 -1.31 14.51 8.67
C ARG A 184 0.07 14.85 9.27
N VAL A 185 1.10 14.95 8.44
CA VAL A 185 2.39 15.50 8.85
C VAL A 185 2.22 17.00 9.14
N ARG A 186 2.92 17.50 10.17
CA ARG A 186 2.87 18.88 10.63
C ARG A 186 4.28 19.46 10.62
N GLY A 187 4.40 20.70 10.15
CA GLY A 187 5.69 21.33 9.92
C GLY A 187 6.45 20.67 8.77
N ASP A 188 7.77 20.84 8.82
CA ASP A 188 8.69 20.27 7.83
C ASP A 188 9.14 18.87 8.22
N ILE A 189 9.54 18.11 7.21
CA ILE A 189 10.17 16.81 7.32
C ILE A 189 11.69 17.03 7.26
N LEU A 190 12.40 16.52 8.27
CA LEU A 190 13.85 16.44 8.26
C LEU A 190 14.28 15.15 7.61
N ASP A 191 15.00 15.23 6.50
CA ASP A 191 15.73 14.09 5.95
C ASP A 191 16.99 13.87 6.78
N CYS A 192 17.10 12.72 7.45
CA CYS A 192 18.21 12.41 8.33
C CYS A 192 19.51 12.08 7.58
N GLU A 193 19.44 11.77 6.29
CA GLU A 193 20.62 11.48 5.47
C GLU A 193 21.22 12.77 4.92
N THR A 194 20.38 13.66 4.38
CA THR A 194 20.83 14.92 3.77
C THR A 194 20.89 16.08 4.77
N GLY A 195 20.11 16.04 5.85
CA GLY A 195 19.94 17.13 6.81
C GLY A 195 19.01 18.24 6.32
N GLU A 196 18.36 18.07 5.17
CA GLU A 196 17.44 19.07 4.60
C GLU A 196 16.08 19.07 5.31
N LEU A 197 15.50 20.27 5.45
CA LEU A 197 14.12 20.46 5.88
C LEU A 197 13.25 20.68 4.65
N LEU A 198 12.33 19.74 4.41
CA LEU A 198 11.45 19.74 3.24
C LEU A 198 10.01 19.80 3.69
N SER A 199 9.16 20.55 2.98
CA SER A 199 7.72 20.45 3.22
C SER A 199 7.23 19.03 2.91
N PRO A 200 6.16 18.53 3.55
CA PRO A 200 5.67 17.17 3.33
C PRO A 200 5.39 16.81 1.87
N ARG A 201 4.93 17.79 1.07
CA ARG A 201 4.65 17.61 -0.36
C ARG A 201 5.92 17.51 -1.18
N GLN A 202 6.91 18.37 -0.93
CA GLN A 202 8.18 18.36 -1.64
C GLN A 202 8.93 17.05 -1.39
N TRP A 203 9.02 16.63 -0.12
CA TRP A 203 9.61 15.35 0.24
C TRP A 203 8.88 14.19 -0.43
N ALA A 204 7.55 14.13 -0.33
CA ALA A 204 6.78 13.03 -0.92
C ALA A 204 6.99 12.92 -2.43
N ARG A 205 7.02 14.05 -3.14
CA ARG A 205 7.27 14.09 -4.59
C ARG A 205 8.67 13.58 -4.94
N ALA A 206 9.69 13.96 -4.18
CA ALA A 206 11.05 13.47 -4.39
C ALA A 206 11.15 11.95 -4.11
N ALA A 207 10.58 11.50 -2.99
CA ALA A 207 10.57 10.10 -2.60
C ALA A 207 9.82 9.21 -3.60
N ARG A 208 8.71 9.67 -4.19
CA ARG A 208 7.97 8.93 -5.23
C ARG A 208 8.80 8.68 -6.49
N LYS A 209 9.65 9.62 -6.87
CA LYS A 209 10.53 9.53 -8.05
C LYS A 209 11.74 8.62 -7.84
N ASN A 210 11.99 8.18 -6.61
CA ASN A 210 13.10 7.28 -6.31
C ASN A 210 12.90 5.94 -7.05
N PRO A 211 13.85 5.47 -7.87
CA PRO A 211 13.74 4.19 -8.58
C PRO A 211 13.56 2.97 -7.68
N GLN A 212 13.92 3.08 -6.40
CA GLN A 212 13.73 2.05 -5.39
C GLN A 212 12.31 2.04 -4.82
N ASN A 213 11.47 3.03 -5.13
CA ASN A 213 10.09 3.05 -4.69
C ASN A 213 9.32 1.96 -5.46
N GLY A 214 9.11 0.82 -4.81
CA GLY A 214 8.41 -0.34 -5.38
C GLY A 214 6.95 -0.09 -5.77
N GLY A 215 6.40 1.12 -5.52
CA GLY A 215 5.14 1.59 -6.13
C GLY A 215 3.88 0.81 -5.78
N VAL A 216 3.93 -0.10 -4.81
CA VAL A 216 2.77 -0.89 -4.39
C VAL A 216 2.51 -0.68 -2.90
N VAL A 217 1.96 0.49 -2.56
CA VAL A 217 1.00 0.54 -1.45
C VAL A 217 -0.29 -0.06 -2.00
N ILE A 218 -0.82 -1.07 -1.31
CA ILE A 218 -1.94 -1.91 -1.74
C ILE A 218 -3.21 -1.10 -2.05
N ASN A 219 -3.33 -0.73 -3.33
CA ASN A 219 -4.51 -0.66 -4.19
C ASN A 219 -5.88 -0.63 -3.47
N ARG A 220 -6.33 0.57 -3.05
CA ARG A 220 -7.77 0.89 -3.03
C ARG A 220 -8.17 1.52 -4.37
N GLY A 221 -8.04 0.76 -5.46
CA GLY A 221 -8.76 0.97 -6.72
C GLY A 221 -8.92 2.40 -7.21
N TRP A 222 -7.84 3.20 -7.28
CA TRP A 222 -7.90 4.54 -7.87
C TRP A 222 -6.78 4.67 -8.90
N LYS A 223 -7.16 5.01 -10.14
CA LYS A 223 -6.25 5.57 -11.15
C LYS A 223 -5.58 6.82 -10.58
N SER A 224 -4.27 6.78 -10.35
CA SER A 224 -3.46 7.97 -10.08
C SER A 224 -3.78 9.04 -11.13
N SER A 225 -4.44 10.10 -10.71
CA SER A 225 -4.70 11.31 -11.50
C SER A 225 -3.45 12.21 -11.54
N ASP A 226 -2.28 11.66 -11.26
CA ASP A 226 -0.99 12.34 -11.18
C ASP A 226 -0.29 12.53 -12.54
N ASP A 227 -0.97 12.20 -13.65
CA ASP A 227 -0.50 12.54 -15.00
C ASP A 227 -0.60 14.05 -15.32
N GLU A 228 -1.17 14.90 -14.45
CA GLU A 228 -1.31 16.35 -14.72
C GLU A 228 -1.02 17.28 -13.52
N ILE A 229 0.02 17.02 -12.72
CA ILE A 229 0.57 18.07 -11.83
C ILE A 229 2.07 18.25 -12.07
N GLU A 230 2.40 18.89 -13.19
CA GLU A 230 3.68 19.59 -13.35
C GLU A 230 3.73 20.78 -12.38
N ASP A 231 4.42 20.65 -11.25
CA ASP A 231 4.91 21.83 -10.52
C ASP A 231 5.89 22.58 -11.43
N LYS A 232 5.38 23.62 -12.08
CA LYS A 232 6.21 24.76 -12.47
C LYS A 232 6.62 25.45 -11.16
N PRO A 233 7.86 25.97 -11.02
CA PRO A 233 8.15 26.93 -9.95
C PRO A 233 7.06 27.99 -9.98
N GLU A 234 6.56 28.43 -8.81
CA GLU A 234 5.50 29.44 -8.67
C GLU A 234 5.93 30.78 -9.27
N SER A 235 6.00 30.83 -10.60
CA SER A 235 6.23 32.03 -11.39
C SER A 235 5.03 32.93 -11.16
N ILE A 236 5.30 34.18 -10.84
CA ILE A 236 4.25 35.17 -10.55
C ILE A 236 3.41 35.31 -11.82
N GLU A 237 2.17 34.80 -11.78
CA GLU A 237 1.21 35.01 -12.86
C GLU A 237 0.47 36.33 -12.63
N ILE A 238 0.53 37.23 -13.61
CA ILE A 238 -0.08 38.56 -13.55
C ILE A 238 -1.05 38.79 -14.71
N LEU A 239 -2.17 39.45 -14.43
CA LEU A 239 -3.17 39.87 -15.43
C LEU A 239 -3.36 41.39 -15.35
N PHE A 240 -3.19 42.07 -16.49
CA PHE A 240 -3.50 43.49 -16.63
C PHE A 240 -4.93 43.70 -17.14
N THR A 241 -5.70 44.53 -16.44
CA THR A 241 -7.06 44.92 -16.84
C THR A 241 -7.29 46.42 -16.66
N GLY A 242 -8.06 47.05 -17.55
CA GLY A 242 -8.40 48.47 -17.41
C GLY A 242 -7.38 49.49 -17.91
N PHE A 243 -6.39 49.05 -18.70
CA PHE A 243 -5.38 49.90 -19.34
C PHE A 243 -5.67 50.14 -20.82
N SER A 244 -5.14 51.23 -21.39
CA SER A 244 -5.14 51.44 -22.84
C SER A 244 -4.34 50.35 -23.54
N LYS A 245 -4.58 50.13 -24.83
CA LYS A 245 -3.87 49.10 -25.60
C LYS A 245 -2.35 49.28 -25.57
N GLU A 246 -1.90 50.52 -25.70
CA GLU A 246 -0.48 50.90 -25.67
C GLU A 246 0.12 50.69 -24.27
N ARG A 247 -0.52 51.25 -23.23
CA ARG A 247 0.00 51.13 -21.86
C ARG A 247 0.01 49.68 -21.37
N ARG A 248 -1.00 48.90 -21.75
CA ARG A 248 -1.04 47.46 -21.47
C ARG A 248 0.17 46.74 -22.07
N ALA A 249 0.52 47.02 -23.32
CA ALA A 249 1.64 46.36 -23.99
C ALA A 249 2.98 46.65 -23.29
N GLU A 250 3.19 47.90 -22.85
CA GLU A 250 4.38 48.30 -22.08
C GLU A 250 4.48 47.55 -20.74
N LEU A 251 3.36 47.41 -20.02
CA LEU A 251 3.34 46.70 -18.74
C LEU A 251 3.53 45.19 -18.92
N GLU A 252 3.02 44.62 -20.01
CA GLU A 252 3.25 43.21 -20.36
C GLU A 252 4.72 42.94 -20.70
N GLU A 253 5.37 43.81 -21.48
CA GLU A 253 6.81 43.74 -21.77
C GLU A 253 7.66 43.85 -20.49
N GLN A 254 7.31 44.78 -19.60
CA GLN A 254 7.97 44.89 -18.30
C GLN A 254 7.78 43.65 -17.45
N ALA A 255 6.59 43.06 -17.39
CA ALA A 255 6.37 41.82 -16.65
C ALA A 255 7.20 40.65 -17.22
N GLU A 256 7.26 40.52 -18.55
CA GLU A 256 8.04 39.50 -19.24
C GLU A 256 9.55 39.66 -19.00
N LEU A 257 10.06 40.90 -18.92
CA LEU A 257 11.46 41.18 -18.61
C LEU A 257 11.88 40.70 -17.21
N PHE A 258 10.94 40.65 -16.27
CA PHE A 258 11.15 40.22 -14.88
C PHE A 258 10.66 38.77 -14.64
N ASP A 259 10.65 37.94 -15.68
CA ASP A 259 10.27 36.51 -15.63
C ASP A 259 8.85 36.24 -15.07
N MET A 260 7.95 37.21 -15.14
CA MET A 260 6.55 37.03 -14.76
C MET A 260 5.72 36.48 -15.92
N VAL A 261 4.69 35.68 -15.61
CA VAL A 261 3.82 35.07 -16.62
C VAL A 261 2.58 35.94 -16.82
N VAL A 262 2.48 36.60 -17.97
CA VAL A 262 1.31 37.41 -18.32
C VAL A 262 0.14 36.52 -18.76
N ARG A 263 -1.01 36.66 -18.10
CA ARG A 263 -2.26 35.99 -18.45
C ARG A 263 -3.26 36.95 -19.09
N LYS A 264 -4.19 36.42 -19.90
CA LYS A 264 -5.27 37.21 -20.54
C LYS A 264 -6.61 37.13 -19.80
N ASN A 265 -6.77 36.08 -18.99
CA ASN A 265 -7.99 35.75 -18.25
C ASN A 265 -7.65 35.43 -16.80
N VAL A 266 -8.65 35.53 -15.92
CA VAL A 266 -8.53 35.13 -14.52
C VAL A 266 -8.46 33.60 -14.47
N THR A 267 -7.29 33.06 -14.20
CA THR A 267 -7.04 31.62 -14.04
C THR A 267 -7.10 31.24 -12.55
N LYS A 268 -7.07 29.93 -12.26
CA LYS A 268 -7.01 29.42 -10.87
C LYS A 268 -5.68 29.71 -10.18
N ASN A 269 -4.60 29.83 -10.96
CA ASN A 269 -3.23 30.04 -10.46
C ASN A 269 -2.79 31.51 -10.58
N LEU A 270 -3.71 32.42 -10.91
CA LEU A 270 -3.39 33.84 -11.04
C LEU A 270 -3.00 34.38 -9.66
N THR A 271 -1.81 34.96 -9.55
CA THR A 271 -1.30 35.47 -8.27
C THR A 271 -1.66 36.94 -8.06
N HIS A 272 -1.54 37.75 -9.12
CA HIS A 272 -1.75 39.19 -9.08
C HIS A 272 -2.67 39.66 -10.22
N LEU A 273 -3.58 40.59 -9.91
CA LEU A 273 -4.38 41.33 -10.88
C LEU A 273 -3.97 42.80 -10.79
N CYS A 274 -3.36 43.33 -11.85
CA CYS A 274 -3.07 44.76 -11.96
C CYS A 274 -4.27 45.48 -12.59
N ALA A 275 -4.93 46.34 -11.80
CA ALA A 275 -6.14 47.04 -12.18
C ALA A 275 -5.88 48.51 -12.51
N GLY A 276 -6.10 48.89 -13.76
CA GLY A 276 -6.05 50.26 -14.25
C GLY A 276 -7.38 51.00 -14.08
N THR A 277 -7.41 52.27 -14.49
CA THR A 277 -8.55 53.19 -14.29
C THR A 277 -9.87 52.70 -14.89
N ASN A 278 -9.83 51.88 -15.94
CA ASN A 278 -11.00 51.35 -16.62
C ASN A 278 -11.21 49.85 -16.35
N ALA A 279 -10.77 49.34 -15.19
CA ALA A 279 -10.88 47.92 -14.86
C ALA A 279 -12.35 47.47 -14.84
N GLY A 280 -12.65 46.41 -15.61
CA GLY A 280 -14.01 45.89 -15.70
C GLY A 280 -14.43 45.22 -14.38
N PRO A 281 -15.57 45.60 -13.77
CA PRO A 281 -15.97 45.13 -12.45
C PRO A 281 -16.13 43.61 -12.37
N ALA A 282 -16.53 42.97 -13.47
CA ALA A 282 -16.65 41.51 -13.55
C ALA A 282 -15.31 40.78 -13.35
N LYS A 283 -14.20 41.29 -13.90
CA LYS A 283 -12.87 40.67 -13.77
C LYS A 283 -12.30 40.87 -12.37
N VAL A 284 -12.55 42.03 -11.77
CA VAL A 284 -12.13 42.34 -10.38
C VAL A 284 -12.89 41.44 -9.40
N ALA A 285 -14.20 41.31 -9.54
CA ALA A 285 -15.01 40.43 -8.69
C ALA A 285 -14.60 38.95 -8.83
N GLN A 286 -14.31 38.49 -10.05
CA GLN A 286 -13.82 37.13 -10.30
C GLN A 286 -12.43 36.90 -9.65
N ALA A 287 -11.54 37.88 -9.72
CA ALA A 287 -10.23 37.81 -9.09
C ALA A 287 -10.34 37.77 -7.55
N GLN A 288 -11.20 38.61 -6.96
CA GLN A 288 -11.48 38.59 -5.52
C GLN A 288 -12.05 37.25 -5.05
N ALA A 289 -12.99 36.68 -5.80
CA ALA A 289 -13.57 35.37 -5.49
C ALA A 289 -12.52 34.24 -5.51
N ASN A 290 -11.51 34.37 -6.36
CA ASN A 290 -10.39 33.43 -6.46
C ASN A 290 -9.26 33.72 -5.46
N GLY A 291 -9.39 34.75 -4.60
CA GLY A 291 -8.36 35.11 -3.61
C GLY A 291 -7.10 35.74 -4.22
N VAL A 292 -7.19 36.31 -5.43
CA VAL A 292 -6.09 36.93 -6.15
C VAL A 292 -5.76 38.31 -5.55
N THR A 293 -4.48 38.64 -5.42
CA THR A 293 -4.04 39.95 -4.92
C THR A 293 -4.28 41.02 -5.99
N ILE A 294 -5.10 42.02 -5.69
CA ILE A 294 -5.35 43.14 -6.61
C ILE A 294 -4.37 44.25 -6.28
N ILE A 295 -3.64 44.71 -7.30
CA ILE A 295 -2.65 45.78 -7.20
C ILE A 295 -2.94 46.88 -8.22
N ASP A 296 -2.47 48.09 -7.93
CA ASP A 296 -2.47 49.19 -8.91
C ASP A 296 -1.17 49.24 -9.73
N GLU A 297 -1.12 50.13 -10.72
CA GLU A 297 0.07 50.32 -11.56
C GLU A 297 1.31 50.77 -10.76
N SER A 298 1.12 51.61 -9.74
CA SER A 298 2.21 52.11 -8.91
C SER A 298 2.80 51.01 -8.01
N GLU A 299 1.96 50.11 -7.53
CA GLU A 299 2.32 48.92 -6.77
C GLU A 299 3.02 47.89 -7.65
N PHE A 300 2.56 47.72 -8.89
CA PHE A 300 3.25 46.89 -9.88
C PHE A 300 4.68 47.38 -10.13
N VAL A 301 4.89 48.69 -10.32
CA VAL A 301 6.25 49.23 -10.50
C VAL A 301 7.12 49.03 -9.25
N LYS A 302 6.54 49.11 -8.04
CA LYS A 302 7.27 48.79 -6.80
C LYS A 302 7.65 47.31 -6.71
N LEU A 303 6.84 46.42 -7.27
CA LEU A 303 7.14 44.98 -7.37
C LEU A 303 8.34 44.71 -8.28
N LEU A 304 8.51 45.48 -9.35
CA LEU A 304 9.67 45.38 -10.26
C LEU A 304 10.96 45.96 -9.68
N GLY A 305 10.86 46.92 -8.75
CA GLY A 305 12.01 47.63 -8.16
C GLY A 305 12.56 47.04 -6.86
N LYS A 306 12.16 45.82 -6.49
CA LYS A 306 12.68 45.08 -5.33
C LYS A 306 13.86 44.20 -5.70
#